data_AF-A0A7S1DFP4-F1
#
_entry.id   AF-A0A7S1DFP4-F1
#
_cell.length_a   1.000
_cell.length_b   1.000
_cell.length_c   1.000
_cell.angle_alpha   90.00
_cell.angle_beta   90.00
_cell.angle_gamma   90.00
#
_symmetry.space_group_name_H-M   'P 1'
#
loop_
_entity.id
_entity.type
_entity.pdbx_description
1 polymer ?
#
loop_
_entity_poly.entity_id
_entity_poly.type
_entity_poly.pdbx_seq_one_letter_code
_entity_poly.pdbx_strand_id
1 'polypeptide(L)'
;GKVPPAQWTYSNIAHMKGQMQAMGLAIDWSREVATCQPSYYKWNQWLFLKMLEAGIAERRTQVVNWDPVDQTVLANEQVIDGRGWRSGALVEKREIPGYYLKITQYAEELLSAVANPEDPNYLSGWPERVRLMQENWIGK
;
A
#
# COMPACT_ATOMS: atom_id res chain seq x y z
N GLY A 1 2.39 -20.19 22.64
CA GLY A 1 1.46 -20.42 21.52
C GLY A 1 1.27 -19.13 20.76
N LYS A 2 1.23 -19.14 19.42
CA LYS A 2 0.99 -17.93 18.63
C LYS A 2 -0.43 -17.42 18.92
N VAL A 3 -0.55 -16.22 19.47
CA VAL A 3 -1.84 -15.53 19.65
C VAL A 3 -2.49 -15.34 18.28
N PRO A 4 -3.79 -15.63 18.08
CA PRO A 4 -4.47 -15.41 16.82
C PRO A 4 -4.30 -13.96 16.33
N PRO A 5 -4.03 -13.71 15.04
CA PRO A 5 -3.81 -12.36 14.52
C PRO A 5 -4.94 -11.37 14.84
N ALA A 6 -6.20 -11.84 14.78
CA ALA A 6 -7.36 -11.03 15.14
C ALA A 6 -7.31 -10.58 16.62
N GLN A 7 -7.06 -11.52 17.54
CA GLN A 7 -6.95 -11.22 18.97
C GLN A 7 -5.80 -10.24 19.24
N TRP A 8 -4.62 -10.50 18.67
CA TRP A 8 -3.45 -9.63 18.82
C TRP A 8 -3.70 -8.22 18.27
N THR A 9 -4.38 -8.12 17.13
CA THR A 9 -4.71 -6.84 16.48
C THR A 9 -5.67 -6.04 17.36
N TYR A 10 -6.77 -6.65 17.82
CA TYR A 10 -7.76 -5.95 18.64
C TYR A 10 -7.23 -5.56 20.02
N SER A 11 -6.37 -6.39 20.64
CA SER A 11 -5.72 -6.02 21.90
C SER A 11 -4.81 -4.80 21.72
N ASN A 12 -4.06 -4.75 20.61
CA ASN A 12 -3.17 -3.62 20.32
C ASN A 12 -3.95 -2.34 19.99
N ILE A 13 -5.03 -2.44 19.21
CA ILE A 13 -5.93 -1.31 18.94
C ILE A 13 -6.47 -0.74 20.26
N ALA A 14 -6.99 -1.59 21.14
CA ALA A 14 -7.53 -1.15 22.43
C ALA A 14 -6.46 -0.47 23.30
N HIS A 15 -5.26 -1.04 23.35
CA HIS A 15 -4.14 -0.48 24.11
C HIS A 15 -3.71 0.90 23.57
N MET A 16 -3.45 1.00 22.26
CA MET A 16 -3.03 2.25 21.62
C MET A 16 -4.10 3.34 21.71
N LYS A 17 -5.38 2.97 21.55
CA LYS A 17 -6.49 3.90 21.73
C LYS A 17 -6.52 4.48 23.14
N GLY A 18 -6.32 3.65 24.17
CA GLY A 18 -6.23 4.11 25.55
C GLY A 18 -5.08 5.12 25.77
N GLN A 19 -3.92 4.87 25.17
CA GLN A 19 -2.78 5.81 25.22
C GLN A 19 -3.12 7.15 24.54
N MET A 20 -3.71 7.11 23.33
CA MET A 20 -4.09 8.33 22.60
C MET A 20 -5.15 9.15 23.34
N GLN A 21 -6.12 8.49 23.99
CA GLN A 21 -7.13 9.16 24.82
C GLN A 21 -6.50 9.82 26.05
N ALA A 22 -5.53 9.16 26.70
CA ALA A 22 -4.82 9.71 27.85
C ALA A 22 -3.98 10.95 27.50
N MET A 23 -3.51 11.07 26.24
CA MET A 23 -2.78 12.25 25.76
C MET A 23 -3.69 13.48 25.52
N GLY A 24 -5.02 13.34 25.59
CA GLY A 24 -5.94 14.46 25.40
C GLY A 24 -6.01 14.99 23.96
N LEU A 25 -5.68 14.16 22.97
CA LEU A 25 -5.76 14.54 21.56
C LEU A 25 -7.22 14.75 21.13
N ALA A 26 -7.50 15.84 20.40
CA ALA A 26 -8.81 16.13 19.84
C ALA A 26 -9.11 15.26 18.60
N ILE A 27 -9.38 13.98 18.84
CA ILE A 27 -9.73 12.98 17.81
C ILE A 27 -11.25 12.73 17.83
N ASP A 28 -11.89 12.82 16.68
CA ASP A 28 -13.29 12.40 16.50
C ASP A 28 -13.37 10.86 16.43
N TRP A 29 -13.46 10.23 17.61
CA TRP A 29 -13.56 8.77 17.74
C TRP A 29 -14.82 8.17 17.13
N SER A 30 -15.83 8.98 16.76
CA SER A 30 -17.02 8.48 16.05
C SER A 30 -16.70 8.01 14.63
N ARG A 31 -15.53 8.39 14.10
CA ARG A 31 -15.04 8.06 12.76
C ARG A 31 -13.96 6.98 12.75
N GLU A 32 -13.74 6.32 13.89
CA GLU A 32 -12.76 5.24 13.98
C GLU A 32 -13.11 4.08 13.03
N VAL A 33 -12.10 3.56 12.34
CA VAL A 33 -12.21 2.37 11.49
C VAL A 33 -11.05 1.43 11.77
N ALA A 34 -11.30 0.13 11.63
CA ALA A 34 -10.25 -0.89 11.59
C ALA A 34 -10.32 -1.61 10.25
N THR A 35 -9.24 -1.57 9.48
CA THR A 35 -9.21 -2.07 8.09
C THR A 35 -9.45 -3.58 7.97
N CYS A 36 -9.22 -4.32 9.06
CA CYS A 36 -9.51 -5.75 9.17
C CYS A 36 -11.00 -6.06 9.46
N GLN A 37 -11.86 -5.07 9.68
CA GLN A 37 -13.29 -5.29 9.92
C GLN A 37 -14.05 -5.53 8.60
N PRO A 38 -15.02 -6.48 8.56
CA PRO A 38 -15.83 -6.75 7.37
C PRO A 38 -16.61 -5.53 6.86
N SER A 39 -17.07 -4.67 7.76
CA SER A 39 -17.74 -3.41 7.43
C SER A 39 -16.86 -2.46 6.60
N TYR A 40 -15.54 -2.55 6.74
CA TYR A 40 -14.57 -1.77 6.00
C TYR A 40 -14.13 -2.49 4.72
N TYR A 41 -13.54 -3.69 4.84
CA TYR A 41 -12.89 -4.33 3.69
C TYR A 41 -13.87 -4.81 2.60
N LYS A 42 -15.18 -4.91 2.88
CA LYS A 42 -16.19 -5.17 1.84
C LYS A 42 -16.14 -4.15 0.71
N TRP A 43 -15.80 -2.90 1.01
CA TRP A 43 -15.68 -1.84 0.00
C TRP A 43 -14.41 -1.99 -0.83
N ASN A 44 -13.32 -2.47 -0.24
CA ASN A 44 -12.10 -2.81 -0.97
C ASN A 44 -12.34 -3.96 -1.95
N GLN A 45 -13.07 -5.01 -1.51
CA GLN A 45 -13.48 -6.12 -2.37
C GLN A 45 -14.36 -5.63 -3.53
N TRP A 46 -15.37 -4.81 -3.23
CA TRP A 46 -16.25 -4.23 -4.24
C TRP A 46 -15.48 -3.37 -5.25
N LEU A 47 -14.62 -2.46 -4.77
CA LEU A 47 -13.82 -1.58 -5.64
C LEU A 47 -12.87 -2.39 -6.53
N PHE A 48 -12.24 -3.42 -5.97
CA PHE A 48 -11.38 -4.32 -6.76
C PHE A 48 -12.14 -4.99 -7.90
N LEU A 49 -13.35 -5.50 -7.64
CA LEU A 49 -14.19 -6.08 -8.69
C LEU A 49 -14.58 -5.05 -9.76
N LYS A 50 -14.84 -3.80 -9.37
CA LYS A 50 -15.09 -2.71 -10.33
C LYS A 50 -13.87 -2.37 -11.17
N MET A 51 -12.68 -2.34 -10.57
CA MET A 51 -11.43 -2.18 -11.31
C MET A 51 -11.18 -3.36 -12.26
N LEU A 52 -11.54 -4.58 -11.86
CA LEU A 52 -11.43 -5.76 -12.71
C LEU A 52 -12.39 -5.70 -13.91
N GLU A 53 -13.65 -5.33 -13.69
CA GLU A 53 -14.64 -5.10 -14.77
C GLU A 53 -14.19 -4.00 -15.74
N ALA A 54 -13.60 -2.92 -15.21
CA ALA A 54 -13.07 -1.82 -16.01
C ALA A 54 -11.72 -2.11 -16.69
N GLY A 55 -11.11 -3.27 -16.43
CA GLY A 55 -9.80 -3.65 -16.99
C GLY A 55 -8.59 -2.94 -16.37
N ILE A 56 -8.79 -2.19 -15.27
CA ILE A 56 -7.74 -1.54 -14.46
C ILE A 56 -7.00 -2.60 -13.62
N ALA A 57 -7.75 -3.53 -13.02
CA ALA A 57 -7.17 -4.72 -12.43
C ALA A 57 -7.15 -5.84 -13.47
N GLU A 58 -6.07 -6.61 -13.52
CA GLU A 58 -5.94 -7.74 -14.44
C GLU A 58 -5.27 -8.93 -13.78
N ARG A 59 -5.51 -10.13 -14.31
CA ARG A 59 -4.75 -11.32 -13.95
C ARG A 59 -3.65 -11.54 -14.97
N ARG A 60 -2.40 -11.59 -14.51
CA ARG A 60 -1.24 -11.94 -15.34
C ARG A 60 -0.21 -12.73 -14.53
N THR A 61 0.69 -13.41 -15.22
CA THR A 61 1.88 -14.02 -14.61
C THR A 61 3.01 -13.00 -14.69
N GLN A 62 3.68 -12.74 -13.58
CA GLN A 62 4.89 -11.93 -13.56
C GLN A 62 6.00 -12.64 -12.79
N VAL A 63 7.23 -12.34 -13.19
CA VAL A 63 8.40 -12.60 -12.37
C VAL A 63 8.42 -11.59 -11.24
N VAL A 64 8.30 -12.07 -10.00
CA VAL A 64 8.22 -11.24 -8.80
C VAL A 64 9.42 -11.48 -7.89
N ASN A 65 9.69 -10.51 -7.01
CA ASN A 65 10.58 -10.69 -5.87
C ASN A 65 9.88 -11.58 -4.84
N TRP A 66 10.48 -12.71 -4.48
CA TRP A 66 9.93 -13.66 -3.53
C TRP A 66 10.79 -13.76 -2.28
N ASP A 67 10.17 -13.59 -1.12
CA ASP A 67 10.81 -13.84 0.17
C ASP A 67 10.58 -15.31 0.59
N PRO A 68 11.63 -16.15 0.65
CA PRO A 68 11.47 -17.56 0.99
C PRO A 68 11.20 -17.80 2.48
N VAL A 69 11.41 -16.82 3.36
CA VAL A 69 11.12 -16.94 4.79
C VAL A 69 9.70 -16.48 5.10
N ASP A 70 9.33 -15.30 4.61
CA ASP A 70 7.99 -14.73 4.80
C ASP A 70 6.94 -15.37 3.87
N GLN A 71 7.38 -16.12 2.86
CA GLN A 71 6.54 -16.82 1.88
C GLN A 71 5.55 -15.86 1.20
N THR A 72 6.06 -14.69 0.79
CA THR A 72 5.27 -13.64 0.17
C THR A 72 6.03 -12.96 -0.97
N VAL A 73 5.26 -12.35 -1.86
CA VAL A 73 5.79 -11.41 -2.86
C VAL A 73 6.21 -10.12 -2.16
N LEU A 74 7.33 -9.54 -2.60
CA LEU A 74 7.82 -8.23 -2.20
C LEU A 74 7.71 -7.24 -3.35
N ALA A 75 7.29 -6.01 -3.07
CA ALA A 75 7.48 -4.88 -3.98
C ALA A 75 8.99 -4.56 -4.12
N ASN A 76 9.39 -3.80 -5.14
CA ASN A 76 10.80 -3.47 -5.36
C ASN A 76 11.39 -2.69 -4.17
N GLU A 77 10.58 -1.80 -3.58
CA GLU A 77 10.89 -0.97 -2.41
C GLU A 77 11.10 -1.78 -1.13
N GLN A 78 10.64 -3.03 -1.11
CA GLN A 78 10.78 -3.94 0.02
C GLN A 78 12.01 -4.84 -0.12
N VAL A 79 12.80 -4.66 -1.18
CA VAL A 79 14.07 -5.35 -1.42
C VAL A 79 15.22 -4.36 -1.18
N ILE A 80 16.03 -4.63 -0.16
CA ILE A 80 17.17 -3.79 0.22
C ILE A 80 18.43 -4.64 0.04
N ASP A 81 19.35 -4.20 -0.83
CA ASP A 81 20.59 -4.92 -1.17
C ASP A 81 20.35 -6.39 -1.56
N GLY A 82 19.28 -6.64 -2.32
CA GLY A 82 18.89 -7.99 -2.77
C GLY A 82 18.24 -8.85 -1.70
N ARG A 83 17.88 -8.29 -0.54
CA ARG A 83 17.30 -9.00 0.60
C ARG A 83 15.94 -8.45 1.01
N GLY A 84 15.09 -9.29 1.59
CA GLY A 84 13.79 -8.87 2.11
C GLY A 84 13.95 -7.92 3.29
N TRP A 85 13.24 -6.78 3.26
CA TRP A 85 13.35 -5.72 4.28
C TRP A 85 13.05 -6.15 5.73
N ARG A 86 12.26 -7.22 5.93
CA ARG A 86 11.87 -7.74 7.25
C ARG A 86 12.64 -8.99 7.63
N SER A 87 12.73 -9.94 6.72
CA SER A 87 13.36 -11.25 6.97
C SER A 87 14.89 -11.22 6.87
N GLY A 88 15.45 -10.28 6.10
CA GLY A 88 16.86 -10.27 5.69
C GLY A 88 17.23 -11.41 4.74
N ALA A 89 16.27 -12.24 4.31
CA ALA A 89 16.51 -13.37 3.43
C ALA A 89 16.91 -12.91 2.03
N LEU A 90 17.72 -13.70 1.34
CA LEU A 90 18.05 -13.44 -0.06
C LEU A 90 16.77 -13.59 -0.91
N VAL A 91 16.45 -12.58 -1.69
CA VAL A 91 15.24 -12.55 -2.51
C VAL A 91 15.42 -13.43 -3.74
N GLU A 92 14.44 -14.28 -3.99
CA GLU A 92 14.36 -15.13 -5.18
C GLU A 92 13.52 -14.46 -6.27
N LYS A 93 13.72 -14.86 -7.53
CA LYS A 93 12.80 -14.54 -8.63
C LYS A 93 11.89 -15.73 -8.87
N ARG A 94 10.57 -15.52 -8.86
CA ARG A 94 9.56 -16.56 -9.14
C ARG A 94 8.49 -16.06 -10.10
N GLU A 95 8.01 -16.94 -10.96
CA GLU A 95 6.81 -16.67 -11.76
C GLU A 95 5.56 -16.98 -10.94
N ILE A 96 4.75 -15.96 -10.67
CA ILE A 96 3.53 -16.13 -9.88
C ILE A 96 2.34 -15.51 -10.65
N PRO A 97 1.29 -16.30 -10.95
CA PRO A 97 0.04 -15.75 -11.45
C PRO A 97 -0.65 -14.96 -10.33
N GLY A 98 -0.94 -13.69 -10.58
CA GLY A 98 -1.52 -12.80 -9.59
C GLY A 98 -2.43 -11.75 -10.22
N TYR A 99 -3.07 -10.97 -9.35
CA TYR A 99 -3.78 -9.78 -9.76
C TYR A 99 -2.89 -8.55 -9.64
N TYR A 100 -2.93 -7.70 -10.66
CA TYR A 100 -2.13 -6.48 -10.73
C TYR A 100 -3.01 -5.31 -11.15
N LEU A 101 -2.67 -4.11 -10.66
CA LEU A 101 -3.29 -2.88 -11.12
C LEU A 101 -2.42 -2.28 -12.22
N LYS A 102 -3.05 -1.85 -13.32
CA LYS A 102 -2.41 -1.18 -14.44
C LYS A 102 -2.07 0.27 -14.13
N ILE A 103 -1.39 0.51 -13.01
CA ILE A 103 -0.99 1.86 -12.57
C ILE A 103 -0.15 2.60 -13.61
N THR A 104 0.59 1.86 -14.45
CA THR A 104 1.37 2.42 -15.55
C THR A 104 0.51 3.10 -16.62
N GLN A 105 -0.77 2.75 -16.76
CA GLN A 105 -1.71 3.47 -17.64
C GLN A 105 -1.99 4.90 -17.14
N TYR A 106 -1.74 5.16 -15.86
CA TYR A 106 -1.94 6.45 -15.20
C TYR A 106 -0.61 7.17 -14.93
N ALA A 107 0.52 6.64 -15.40
CA ALA A 107 1.84 7.20 -15.08
C ALA A 107 2.01 8.64 -15.55
N GLU A 108 1.50 9.00 -16.73
CA GLU A 108 1.58 10.36 -17.27
C GLU A 108 0.73 11.35 -16.45
N GLU A 109 -0.49 10.96 -16.08
CA GLU A 109 -1.37 11.76 -15.22
C GLU A 109 -0.74 11.98 -13.84
N LEU A 110 -0.25 10.91 -13.21
CA LEU A 110 0.42 10.96 -11.92
C LEU A 110 1.69 11.81 -11.95
N LEU A 111 2.49 11.69 -13.02
CA LEU A 111 3.71 12.49 -13.21
C LEU A 111 3.39 13.97 -13.40
N SER A 112 2.41 14.29 -14.25
CA SER A 112 2.00 15.67 -14.52
C SER A 112 1.53 16.36 -13.23
N ALA A 113 0.73 15.67 -12.40
CA ALA A 113 0.25 16.20 -11.13
C ALA A 113 1.38 16.56 -10.12
N VAL A 114 2.58 15.98 -10.23
CA VAL A 114 3.71 16.30 -9.33
C VAL A 114 4.78 17.20 -9.96
N ALA A 115 4.91 17.18 -11.28
CA ALA A 115 6.02 17.80 -12.01
C ALA A 115 5.62 18.99 -12.91
N ASN A 116 4.34 19.16 -13.26
CA ASN A 116 3.87 20.20 -14.17
C ASN A 116 3.00 21.25 -13.44
N PRO A 117 3.52 22.46 -13.14
CA PRO A 117 2.76 23.53 -12.50
C PRO A 117 1.52 24.01 -13.28
N GLU A 118 1.45 23.76 -14.59
CA GLU A 118 0.32 24.12 -15.43
C GLU A 118 -0.79 23.06 -15.44
N ASP A 119 -0.56 21.89 -14.83
CA ASP A 119 -1.59 20.87 -14.68
C ASP A 119 -2.69 21.36 -13.71
N PRO A 120 -3.99 21.24 -14.07
CA PRO A 120 -5.08 21.68 -13.19
C PRO A 120 -5.12 20.93 -11.85
N ASN A 121 -4.52 19.73 -11.77
CA ASN A 121 -4.40 18.90 -10.57
C ASN A 121 -3.00 18.97 -9.94
N TYR A 122 -2.17 19.94 -10.35
CA TYR A 122 -0.83 20.09 -9.80
C TYR A 122 -0.85 20.23 -8.28
N LEU A 123 -0.07 19.39 -7.60
CA LEU A 123 -0.02 19.28 -6.15
C LEU A 123 0.84 20.40 -5.53
N SER A 124 0.51 21.65 -5.80
CA SER A 124 1.22 22.85 -5.30
C SER A 124 1.36 22.90 -3.77
N GLY A 125 0.42 22.32 -3.04
CA GLY A 125 0.45 22.22 -1.57
C GLY A 125 1.39 21.15 -1.00
N TRP A 126 1.97 20.29 -1.85
CA TRP A 126 2.89 19.25 -1.39
C TRP A 126 4.32 19.78 -1.25
N PRO A 127 5.07 19.35 -0.22
CA PRO A 127 6.49 19.68 -0.11
C PRO A 127 7.26 19.27 -1.38
N GLU A 128 8.12 20.16 -1.87
CA GLU A 128 8.89 19.95 -3.11
C GLU A 128 9.64 18.62 -3.10
N ARG A 129 10.29 18.29 -1.98
CA ARG A 129 11.00 17.01 -1.82
C ARG A 129 10.10 15.79 -2.07
N VAL A 130 8.84 15.82 -1.64
CA VAL A 130 7.91 14.70 -1.85
C VAL A 130 7.54 14.60 -3.32
N ARG A 131 7.28 15.72 -3.99
CA ARG A 131 6.99 15.75 -5.44
C ARG A 131 8.16 15.23 -6.26
N LEU A 132 9.38 15.68 -5.96
CA LEU A 132 10.61 15.18 -6.59
C LEU A 132 10.83 13.68 -6.35
N MET A 133 10.53 13.17 -5.15
CA MET A 133 10.60 11.72 -4.88
C MET A 133 9.61 10.94 -5.74
N GLN A 134 8.38 11.43 -5.90
CA GLN A 134 7.37 10.79 -6.75
C GLN A 134 7.75 10.88 -8.24
N GLU A 135 8.22 12.03 -8.70
CA GLU A 135 8.69 12.21 -10.07
C GLU A 135 9.81 11.22 -10.43
N ASN A 136 10.83 11.12 -9.57
CA ASN A 136 11.92 10.16 -9.74
C ASN A 136 11.47 8.70 -9.65
N TRP A 137 10.47 8.41 -8.79
CA TRP A 137 9.91 7.07 -8.62
C TRP A 137 9.09 6.63 -9.84
N ILE A 138 8.28 7.53 -10.38
CA ILE A 138 7.47 7.29 -11.59
C ILE A 138 8.38 7.15 -12.81
N GLY A 139 9.46 7.93 -12.86
CA GLY A 139 10.62 7.69 -13.72
C GLY A 139 10.26 7.42 -15.18
N LYS A 140 10.01 8.49 -15.93
CA LYS A 140 9.94 8.41 -17.40
C LYS A 140 11.35 8.37 -18.00
#